data_AF-A0A382Z857-F1
#
_entry.id   AF-A0A382Z857-F1
#
_cell.length_a   1.000
_cell.length_b   1.000
_cell.length_c   1.000
_cell.angle_alpha   90.00
_cell.angle_beta   90.00
_cell.angle_gamma   90.00
#
_symmetry.space_group_name_H-M   'P 1'
#
loop_
_entity.id
_entity.type
_entity.pdbx_description
1 polymer ?
#
loop_
_entity_poly.entity_id
_entity_poly.type
_entity_poly.pdbx_seq_one_letter_code
_entity_poly.pdbx_strand_id
1 'polypeptide(L)'
;MYKPLPDSIVIKESTIHGYGLFAKAPIKKGTHLGVSHVYAPGFEGSYIRTPVGGFINHSDEPNCHKIESPEESMLTYYSLVTSR
;
A
#
# COMPACT_ATOMS: atom_id res chain seq x y z
N MET A 1 -11.46 0.66 -18.81
CA MET A 1 -10.32 -0.26 -18.58
C MET A 1 -9.95 -0.17 -17.10
N TYR A 2 -9.75 -1.31 -16.43
CA TYR A 2 -9.40 -1.36 -15.00
C TYR A 2 -7.95 -0.92 -14.78
N LYS A 3 -7.69 -0.10 -13.75
CA LYS A 3 -6.36 0.32 -13.32
C LYS A 3 -6.09 -0.18 -11.89
N PRO A 4 -5.14 -1.12 -11.70
CA PRO A 4 -4.87 -1.70 -10.38
C PRO A 4 -4.13 -0.76 -9.42
N LEU A 5 -3.48 0.29 -9.93
CA LEU A 5 -2.74 1.27 -9.15
C LEU A 5 -3.18 2.69 -9.52
N PRO A 6 -3.10 3.65 -8.58
CA PRO A 6 -3.25 5.07 -8.88
C PRO A 6 -2.24 5.55 -9.94
N ASP A 7 -2.65 6.54 -10.73
CA ASP A 7 -1.80 7.10 -11.78
C ASP A 7 -0.52 7.77 -11.22
N SER A 8 -0.53 8.17 -9.95
CA SER A 8 0.59 8.80 -9.24
C SER A 8 1.75 7.86 -8.92
N ILE A 9 1.56 6.53 -9.05
CA ILE A 9 2.59 5.54 -8.71
C ILE A 9 2.84 4.54 -9.83
N VAL A 10 4.01 3.90 -9.79
CA VAL A 10 4.46 2.88 -10.74
C VAL A 10 5.29 1.84 -10.04
N ILE A 11 5.29 0.61 -10.57
CA ILE A 11 6.16 -0.46 -10.11
C ILE A 11 7.50 -0.36 -10.85
N LYS A 12 8.61 -0.43 -10.11
CA LYS A 12 9.97 -0.53 -10.66
C LYS A 12 10.81 -1.48 -9.82
N GLU A 13 11.94 -1.91 -10.34
CA GLU A 13 12.94 -2.62 -9.52
C GLU A 13 13.38 -1.72 -8.35
N SER A 14 13.46 -2.33 -7.18
CA SER A 14 13.85 -1.66 -5.94
C SER A 14 15.26 -2.04 -5.55
N THR A 15 16.05 -1.05 -5.11
CA THR A 15 17.38 -1.26 -4.55
C THR A 15 17.34 -1.95 -3.17
N ILE A 16 16.16 -2.07 -2.56
CA ILE A 16 15.98 -2.76 -1.27
C ILE A 16 15.69 -4.25 -1.52
N HIS A 17 14.61 -4.56 -2.23
CA HIS A 17 14.20 -5.93 -2.51
C HIS A 17 13.22 -5.99 -3.69
N GLY A 18 13.51 -6.84 -4.68
CA GLY A 18 12.62 -7.15 -5.80
C GLY A 18 12.05 -5.91 -6.51
N TYR A 19 10.73 -5.80 -6.51
CA TYR A 19 10.01 -4.66 -7.08
C TYR A 19 9.38 -3.82 -5.97
N GLY A 20 9.29 -2.51 -6.19
CA GLY A 20 8.71 -1.55 -5.27
C GLY A 20 7.74 -0.58 -5.95
N LEU A 21 6.91 0.12 -5.15
CA LEU A 21 6.14 1.27 -5.60
C LEU A 21 6.97 2.55 -5.57
N PHE A 22 6.92 3.30 -6.67
CA PHE A 22 7.60 4.58 -6.83
C PHE A 22 6.61 5.65 -7.24
N ALA A 23 6.75 6.84 -6.66
CA ALA A 23 5.99 8.01 -7.09
C ALA A 23 6.47 8.46 -8.49
N LYS A 24 5.52 8.82 -9.37
CA LYS A 24 5.83 9.42 -10.68
C LYS A 24 6.05 10.93 -10.59
N ALA A 25 5.49 11.56 -9.56
CA ALA A 25 5.56 12.98 -9.26
C ALA A 25 5.42 13.18 -7.73
N PRO A 26 5.74 14.35 -7.17
CA PRO A 26 5.48 14.63 -5.76
C PRO A 26 4.03 14.34 -5.39
N ILE A 27 3.83 13.60 -4.29
CA ILE A 27 2.51 13.24 -3.77
C ILE A 27 2.31 13.98 -2.46
N LYS A 28 1.17 14.63 -2.28
CA LYS A 28 0.87 15.36 -1.05
C LYS A 28 0.85 14.40 0.14
N LYS A 29 1.42 14.79 1.28
CA LYS A 29 1.23 14.11 2.57
C LYS A 29 -0.25 13.89 2.89
N GLY A 30 -0.59 12.72 3.44
CA GLY A 30 -1.97 12.34 3.75
C GLY A 30 -2.76 11.81 2.55
N THR A 31 -2.11 11.57 1.41
CA THR A 31 -2.76 10.97 0.25
C THR A 31 -2.92 9.47 0.45
N HIS A 32 -4.14 8.98 0.30
CA HIS A 32 -4.44 7.55 0.28
C HIS A 32 -4.07 6.97 -1.08
N LEU A 33 -3.08 6.07 -1.09
CA LEU A 33 -2.62 5.37 -2.30
C LEU A 33 -3.44 4.11 -2.60
N GLY A 34 -4.29 3.68 -1.65
CA GLY A 34 -5.21 2.57 -1.79
C GLY A 34 -5.11 1.57 -0.64
N VAL A 35 -6.06 0.63 -0.60
CA VAL A 35 -6.02 -0.50 0.33
C VAL A 35 -4.79 -1.34 -0.01
N SER A 36 -3.98 -1.68 0.99
CA SER A 36 -2.79 -2.52 0.88
C SER A 36 -3.08 -3.95 1.32
N HIS A 37 -3.74 -4.11 2.46
CA HIS A 37 -4.00 -5.41 3.09
C HIS A 37 -5.46 -5.49 3.52
N VAL A 38 -6.06 -6.67 3.38
CA VAL A 38 -7.34 -7.02 4.00
C VAL A 38 -7.07 -8.17 4.96
N TYR A 39 -7.50 -8.03 6.21
CA TYR A 39 -7.35 -9.08 7.22
C TYR A 39 -8.20 -10.29 6.83
N ALA A 40 -7.53 -11.43 6.70
CA ALA A 40 -8.13 -12.67 6.22
C ALA A 40 -7.41 -13.84 6.91
N PRO A 41 -7.79 -14.17 8.15
CA PRO A 41 -7.21 -15.30 8.86
C PRO A 41 -7.45 -16.58 8.06
N GLY A 42 -6.39 -17.35 7.82
CA GLY A 42 -6.40 -18.54 6.94
C GLY A 42 -5.63 -18.36 5.63
N PHE A 43 -5.25 -17.12 5.27
CA PHE A 43 -4.29 -16.86 4.20
C PHE A 43 -2.88 -16.72 4.74
N GLU A 44 -1.88 -16.82 3.86
CA GLU A 44 -0.48 -16.63 4.22
C GLU A 44 -0.26 -15.26 4.90
N GLY A 45 0.34 -15.28 6.09
CA GLY A 45 0.54 -14.09 6.91
C GLY A 45 -0.74 -13.43 7.41
N SER A 46 -1.90 -14.10 7.33
CA SER A 46 -3.22 -13.62 7.77
C SER A 46 -3.80 -12.43 7.01
N TYR A 47 -3.28 -12.14 5.81
CA TYR A 47 -3.76 -11.03 4.97
C TYR A 47 -3.84 -11.41 3.50
N ILE A 48 -4.86 -10.88 2.83
CA ILE A 48 -4.87 -10.76 1.37
C ILE A 48 -4.22 -9.42 1.03
N ARG A 49 -3.21 -9.44 0.15
CA ARG A 49 -2.55 -8.22 -0.35
C ARG A 49 -3.16 -7.80 -1.67
N THR A 50 -3.49 -6.52 -1.79
CA THR A 50 -3.87 -5.90 -3.06
C THR A 50 -2.62 -5.62 -3.91
N PRO A 51 -2.74 -5.11 -5.15
CA PRO A 51 -1.58 -4.61 -5.89
C PRO A 51 -0.75 -3.59 -5.11
N VAL A 52 -1.37 -2.71 -4.31
CA VAL A 52 -0.61 -1.78 -3.45
C VAL A 52 0.16 -2.56 -2.38
N GLY A 53 -0.48 -3.50 -1.67
CA GLY A 53 0.19 -4.28 -0.63
C GLY A 53 1.25 -5.25 -1.15
N GLY A 54 1.11 -5.72 -2.39
CA GLY A 54 2.03 -6.66 -3.02
C GLY A 54 3.36 -6.04 -3.43
N PHE A 55 3.41 -4.73 -3.66
CA PHE A 55 4.60 -4.03 -4.15
C PHE A 55 5.13 -2.95 -3.19
N ILE A 56 4.55 -2.77 -1.99
CA ILE A 56 5.20 -1.92 -0.98
C ILE A 56 6.38 -2.66 -0.33
N ASN A 57 7.47 -1.92 -0.12
CA ASN A 57 8.63 -2.41 0.61
C ASN A 57 8.65 -1.88 2.04
N HIS A 58 9.41 -2.57 2.90
CA HIS A 58 9.74 -2.10 4.23
C HIS A 58 11.00 -1.23 4.18
N SER A 59 11.05 -0.20 5.03
CA SER A 59 12.16 0.73 5.16
C SER A 59 12.21 1.22 6.61
N ASP A 60 13.41 1.41 7.14
CA ASP A 60 13.63 2.03 8.46
C ASP A 60 13.24 3.52 8.47
N GLU A 61 13.26 4.16 7.29
CA GLU A 61 12.81 5.54 7.09
C GLU A 61 11.63 5.60 6.09
N PRO A 62 10.42 5.17 6.49
CA PRO A 62 9.30 5.10 5.56
C PRO A 62 8.69 6.48 5.29
N ASN A 63 8.28 6.70 4.04
CA ASN A 63 7.52 7.88 3.58
C ASN A 63 6.02 7.61 3.43
N CYS A 64 5.58 6.40 3.82
CA CYS A 64 4.18 6.00 3.89
C CYS A 64 3.93 5.20 5.17
N HIS A 65 2.69 5.16 5.63
CA HIS A 65 2.24 4.34 6.75
C HIS A 65 0.91 3.66 6.43
N LYS A 66 0.56 2.62 7.19
CA LYS A 66 -0.73 1.94 7.07
C LYS A 66 -1.71 2.55 8.07
N ILE A 67 -2.90 2.89 7.61
CA ILE A 67 -4.04 3.27 8.45
C ILE A 67 -5.05 2.15 8.41
N GLU A 68 -5.45 1.66 9.58
CA GLU A 68 -6.50 0.66 9.72
C GLU A 68 -7.86 1.28 9.38
N SER A 69 -8.76 0.45 8.84
CA SER A 69 -10.13 0.79 8.55
C SER A 69 -10.87 1.30 9.80
N PRO A 70 -11.87 2.19 9.65
CA PRO A 70 -12.75 2.59 10.75
C PRO A 70 -13.41 1.38 11.42
N GLU A 71 -13.77 1.52 12.70
CA GLU A 71 -14.38 0.47 13.52
C GLU A 71 -15.70 -0.04 12.91
N GLU A 72 -16.45 0.83 12.22
CA GLU A 72 -17.72 0.49 11.58
C GLU A 72 -17.55 -0.29 10.26
N SER A 73 -16.31 -0.53 9.82
CA SER A 73 -16.04 -1.26 8.58
C SER A 73 -16.37 -2.74 8.75
N MET A 74 -17.08 -3.31 7.77
CA MET A 74 -17.39 -4.75 7.72
C MET A 74 -16.14 -5.66 7.64
N LEU A 75 -15.03 -5.10 7.14
CA LEU A 75 -13.75 -5.79 7.01
C LEU A 75 -12.67 -4.95 7.67
N THR A 76 -11.74 -5.59 8.37
CA THR A 76 -10.48 -4.95 8.77
C THR A 76 -9.57 -4.87 7.55
N TYR A 77 -9.20 -3.67 7.15
CA TYR A 77 -8.24 -3.45 6.06
C TYR A 77 -7.29 -2.30 6.38
N TYR A 78 -6.17 -2.25 5.66
CA TYR A 78 -5.13 -1.26 5.88
C TYR A 78 -4.90 -0.46 4.61
N SER A 79 -5.14 0.84 4.65
CA SER A 79 -4.82 1.77 3.56
C SER A 79 -3.40 2.29 3.67
N LEU A 80 -2.67 2.33 2.55
CA LEU A 80 -1.36 2.97 2.50
C LEU A 80 -1.55 4.49 2.33
N VAL A 81 -0.94 5.28 3.22
CA VAL A 81 -1.08 6.74 3.25
C VAL A 81 0.30 7.38 3.31
N THR A 82 0.54 8.39 2.46
CA THR A 82 1.80 9.14 2.45
C THR A 82 2.00 9.92 3.76
N SER A 83 3.20 9.82 4.35
CA SER A 83 3.54 10.47 5.63
C SER A 83 4.46 11.69 5.47
N ARG A 84 5.07 11.87 4.30
CA ARG A 84 5.97 12.97 3.94
C ARG A 84 5.59 13.52 2.58
#